data_AF-A0A972J0K3-F1
#
_entry.id   AF-A0A972J0K3-F1
#
_cell.length_a   1.000
_cell.length_b   1.000
_cell.length_c   1.000
_cell.angle_alpha   90.00
_cell.angle_beta   90.00
_cell.angle_gamma   90.00
#
_symmetry.space_group_name_H-M   'P 1'
#
loop_
_entity.id
_entity.type
_entity.pdbx_description
1 polymer ?
#
loop_
_entity_poly.entity_id
_entity_poly.type
_entity_poly.pdbx_seq_one_letter_code
_entity_poly.pdbx_strand_id
1 'polypeptide(L)'
;MIYHITSTAEWENAVKSGGYTPQAFEHDGFIHCSDLYQVEDVANYFYRDLPELILLCIDPALTGIPLVYENLEGKAMRFPHLYGSPLPVESVKAVIALLRDENGEWRLPPALRRPKPPLMNEIPFQLPGKLYRSVMPGSRMFDPEDKVMDLYRQEGIQVVMVLNPEPDIREYARQDLRERYKQAGLTQLYAPVADFSAPPAGTWNSALQEVAELLRAGKKVAVHCHAGIGRTGMFCACLAQEILGLTPQESIEWVRQYIPGAVETEYQIQFVLEYPSTR
;
A
#
# COMPACT_ATOMS: atom_id res chain seq x y z
N MET A 1 9.07 -9.06 -7.81
CA MET A 1 9.63 -8.14 -8.83
C MET A 1 9.93 -6.83 -8.11
N ILE A 2 11.15 -6.34 -8.22
CA ILE A 2 11.55 -4.99 -7.79
C ILE A 2 11.89 -4.16 -9.02
N TYR A 3 11.94 -2.85 -8.90
CA TYR A 3 12.03 -1.95 -10.04
C TYR A 3 13.17 -0.95 -9.90
N HIS A 4 13.95 -0.74 -10.97
CA HIS A 4 15.01 0.27 -11.01
C HIS A 4 14.76 1.25 -12.14
N ILE A 5 14.88 2.55 -11.86
CA ILE A 5 14.74 3.62 -12.85
C ILE A 5 16.13 3.94 -13.43
N THR A 6 16.24 3.97 -14.75
CA THR A 6 17.46 4.34 -15.48
C THR A 6 17.12 4.97 -16.83
N SER A 7 18.14 5.35 -17.60
CA SER A 7 17.99 5.81 -18.98
C SER A 7 18.12 4.66 -19.99
N THR A 8 17.56 4.85 -21.20
CA THR A 8 17.69 3.87 -22.29
C THR A 8 19.15 3.65 -22.64
N ALA A 9 19.93 4.73 -22.69
CA ALA A 9 21.34 4.71 -23.05
C ALA A 9 22.18 3.87 -22.07
N GLU A 10 21.99 4.03 -20.76
CA GLU A 10 22.71 3.24 -19.75
C GLU A 10 22.33 1.76 -19.84
N TRP A 11 21.05 1.46 -20.05
CA TRP A 11 20.60 0.08 -20.17
C TRP A 11 21.11 -0.61 -21.44
N GLU A 12 21.06 0.05 -22.60
CA GLU A 12 21.59 -0.51 -23.84
C GLU A 12 23.09 -0.81 -23.76
N ASN A 13 23.84 0.02 -23.04
CA ASN A 13 25.26 -0.23 -22.76
C ASN A 13 25.44 -1.45 -21.85
N ALA A 14 24.62 -1.56 -20.80
CA ALA A 14 24.65 -2.71 -19.89
C ALA A 14 24.34 -4.04 -20.60
N VAL A 15 23.38 -4.05 -21.53
CA VAL A 15 23.07 -5.24 -22.34
C VAL A 15 24.29 -5.66 -23.17
N LYS A 16 25.07 -4.71 -23.71
CA LYS A 16 26.28 -5.01 -24.49
C LYS A 16 27.43 -5.50 -23.60
N SER A 17 27.56 -4.97 -22.38
CA SER A 17 28.62 -5.37 -21.42
C SER A 17 28.27 -6.59 -20.57
N GLY A 18 27.02 -7.07 -20.61
CA GLY A 18 26.55 -8.22 -19.84
C GLY A 18 26.23 -7.92 -18.37
N GLY A 19 26.16 -6.65 -17.99
CA GLY A 19 25.89 -6.24 -16.61
C GLY A 19 25.66 -4.74 -16.48
N TYR A 20 24.75 -4.35 -15.59
CA TYR A 20 24.37 -2.96 -15.33
C TYR A 20 24.95 -2.45 -14.01
N THR A 21 25.63 -1.31 -14.04
CA THR A 21 26.09 -0.60 -12.85
C THR A 21 25.63 0.86 -12.93
N PRO A 22 24.73 1.32 -12.05
CA PRO A 22 24.29 2.71 -12.08
C PRO A 22 25.44 3.64 -11.69
N GLN A 23 25.45 4.86 -12.24
CA GLN A 23 26.49 5.84 -11.94
C GLN A 23 26.65 6.13 -10.45
N ALA A 24 25.54 6.16 -9.71
CA ALA A 24 25.53 6.45 -8.28
C ALA A 24 26.13 5.31 -7.43
N PHE A 25 26.33 4.10 -7.99
CA PHE A 25 26.83 2.94 -7.24
C PHE A 25 28.21 3.18 -6.60
N GLU A 26 29.10 3.92 -7.26
CA GLU A 26 30.44 4.21 -6.72
C GLU A 26 30.37 5.01 -5.41
N HIS A 27 29.36 5.87 -5.28
CA HIS A 27 29.13 6.68 -4.08
C HIS A 27 28.28 5.94 -3.05
N ASP A 28 27.16 5.35 -3.48
CA ASP A 28 26.16 4.79 -2.57
C ASP A 28 26.50 3.37 -2.10
N GLY A 29 27.19 2.58 -2.94
CA GLY A 29 27.55 1.19 -2.65
C GLY A 29 26.42 0.16 -2.84
N PHE A 30 25.25 0.60 -3.33
CA PHE A 30 24.11 -0.26 -3.64
C PHE A 30 23.29 0.31 -4.81
N ILE A 31 22.45 -0.52 -5.42
CA ILE A 31 21.52 -0.12 -6.49
C ILE A 31 20.18 0.23 -5.84
N HIS A 32 19.73 1.47 -6.02
CA HIS A 32 18.40 1.92 -5.60
C HIS A 32 17.31 1.19 -6.37
N CYS A 33 16.39 0.53 -5.68
CA CYS A 33 15.20 -0.05 -6.30
C CYS A 33 13.92 0.47 -5.61
N SER A 34 12.78 0.10 -6.18
CA SER A 34 11.45 0.47 -5.73
C SER A 34 10.52 -0.75 -5.84
N ASP A 35 9.49 -0.80 -5.01
CA ASP A 35 8.27 -1.54 -5.32
C ASP A 35 7.44 -0.73 -6.35
N LEU A 36 6.52 -1.39 -7.07
CA LEU A 36 5.78 -0.74 -8.16
C LEU A 36 5.03 0.52 -7.72
N TYR A 37 4.46 0.53 -6.51
CA TYR A 37 3.70 1.66 -5.97
C TYR A 37 4.57 2.87 -5.63
N GLN A 38 5.90 2.71 -5.53
CA GLN A 38 6.85 3.78 -5.22
C GLN A 38 7.41 4.45 -6.49
N VAL A 39 7.31 3.78 -7.65
CA VAL A 39 8.00 4.18 -8.89
C VAL A 39 7.64 5.59 -9.33
N GLU A 40 6.35 5.94 -9.36
CA GLU A 40 5.92 7.26 -9.84
C GLU A 40 6.39 8.39 -8.92
N ASP A 41 6.32 8.20 -7.60
CA ASP A 41 6.79 9.18 -6.62
C ASP A 41 8.31 9.39 -6.72
N VAL A 42 9.07 8.29 -6.81
CA VAL A 42 10.54 8.33 -6.98
C VAL A 42 10.90 9.01 -8.31
N ALA A 43 10.23 8.65 -9.41
CA ALA A 43 10.45 9.25 -10.73
C ALA A 43 10.23 10.77 -10.70
N ASN A 44 9.14 11.22 -10.08
CA ASN A 44 8.77 12.64 -10.05
C ASN A 44 9.55 13.47 -9.02
N TYR A 45 10.16 12.82 -8.03
CA TYR A 45 10.97 13.50 -7.02
C TYR A 45 12.43 13.64 -7.46
N PHE A 46 13.05 12.57 -7.97
CA PHE A 46 14.49 12.55 -8.28
C PHE A 46 14.81 12.77 -9.76
N TYR A 47 13.89 12.43 -10.67
CA TYR A 47 14.18 12.31 -12.11
C TYR A 47 13.25 13.15 -12.99
N ARG A 48 12.57 14.14 -12.40
CA ARG A 48 11.54 14.97 -13.06
C ARG A 48 12.02 15.61 -14.37
N ASP A 49 13.26 16.09 -14.38
CA ASP A 49 13.82 16.90 -15.47
C ASP A 49 14.53 16.07 -16.55
N LEU A 50 14.63 14.75 -16.37
CA LEU A 50 15.25 13.89 -17.37
C LEU A 50 14.37 13.75 -18.62
N PRO A 51 14.92 13.62 -19.83
CA PRO A 51 14.11 13.59 -21.06
C PRO A 51 13.37 12.26 -21.24
N GLU A 52 13.93 11.17 -20.73
CA GLU A 52 13.41 9.81 -20.85
C GLU A 52 13.74 9.03 -19.59
N LEU A 53 12.85 8.11 -19.23
CA LEU A 53 13.06 7.15 -18.15
C LEU A 53 12.52 5.80 -18.58
N ILE A 54 13.31 4.76 -18.29
CA ILE A 54 12.88 3.38 -18.36
C ILE A 54 12.91 2.76 -16.97
N LEU A 55 12.06 1.75 -16.82
CA LEU A 55 11.91 0.96 -15.62
C LEU A 55 12.39 -0.47 -15.91
N LEU A 56 13.47 -0.88 -15.25
CA LEU A 56 13.93 -2.26 -15.25
C LEU A 56 13.08 -3.06 -14.27
N CYS A 57 12.39 -4.09 -14.74
CA CYS A 57 11.64 -5.01 -13.90
C CYS A 57 12.55 -6.19 -13.53
N ILE A 58 13.05 -6.20 -12.29
CA ILE A 58 14.09 -7.10 -11.80
C ILE A 58 13.48 -8.23 -10.98
N ASP A 59 13.80 -9.47 -11.35
CA ASP A 59 13.54 -10.63 -10.52
C ASP A 59 14.68 -10.79 -9.49
N PRO A 60 14.46 -10.43 -8.22
CA PRO A 60 15.52 -10.43 -7.22
C PRO A 60 16.14 -11.82 -7.01
N ALA A 61 15.37 -12.89 -7.22
CA ALA A 61 15.85 -14.27 -7.05
C ALA A 61 16.94 -14.67 -8.07
N LEU A 62 17.03 -13.95 -9.19
CA LEU A 62 17.99 -14.21 -10.26
C LEU A 62 19.19 -13.26 -10.25
N THR A 63 19.21 -12.31 -9.31
CA THR A 63 20.32 -11.35 -9.22
C THR A 63 21.57 -11.97 -8.59
N GLY A 64 21.40 -12.90 -7.65
CA GLY A 64 22.48 -13.35 -6.77
C GLY A 64 23.03 -12.25 -5.85
N ILE A 65 22.38 -11.07 -5.79
CA ILE A 65 22.81 -9.91 -5.02
C ILE A 65 21.96 -9.81 -3.74
N PRO A 66 22.56 -9.52 -2.57
CA PRO A 66 21.81 -9.29 -1.35
C PRO A 66 20.79 -8.16 -1.49
N LEU A 67 19.52 -8.47 -1.23
CA LEU A 67 18.40 -7.54 -1.22
C LEU A 67 18.09 -7.13 0.23
N VAL A 68 18.12 -5.83 0.50
CA VAL A 68 17.80 -5.26 1.81
C VAL A 68 16.68 -4.24 1.65
N TYR A 69 15.64 -4.35 2.48
CA TYR A 69 14.58 -3.33 2.58
C TYR A 69 14.86 -2.44 3.80
N GLU A 70 15.17 -1.17 3.54
CA GLU A 70 15.56 -0.22 4.58
C GLU A 70 15.08 1.21 4.27
N ASN A 71 15.16 2.07 5.27
CA ASN A 71 14.91 3.50 5.10
C ASN A 71 16.17 4.27 5.49
N LEU A 72 16.77 4.95 4.52
CA LEU A 72 17.97 5.78 4.71
C LEU A 72 17.66 7.26 4.98
N GLU A 73 16.41 7.69 4.81
CA GLU A 73 15.92 9.06 5.03
C GLU A 73 15.21 9.28 6.38
N GLY A 74 15.08 8.24 7.22
CA GLY A 74 14.44 8.32 8.54
C GLY A 74 12.91 8.47 8.53
N LYS A 75 12.25 8.21 7.39
CA LYS A 75 10.78 8.14 7.28
C LYS A 75 10.26 6.72 7.63
N ALA A 76 8.97 6.46 7.45
CA ALA A 76 8.40 5.12 7.65
C ALA A 76 8.61 4.18 6.44
N MET A 77 8.57 4.73 5.21
CA MET A 77 8.61 3.95 3.97
C MET A 77 10.00 3.36 3.72
N ARG A 78 10.09 2.06 3.45
CA ARG A 78 11.35 1.40 3.11
C ARG A 78 11.46 1.17 1.60
N PHE A 79 12.68 1.17 1.09
CA PHE A 79 12.99 0.91 -0.31
C PHE A 79 13.86 -0.34 -0.42
N PRO A 80 13.69 -1.16 -1.47
CA PRO A 80 14.60 -2.25 -1.77
C PRO A 80 15.94 -1.70 -2.30
N HIS A 81 17.05 -2.20 -1.75
CA HIS A 81 18.40 -1.94 -2.23
C HIS A 81 19.12 -3.24 -2.54
N LEU A 82 19.80 -3.31 -3.69
CA LEU A 82 20.68 -4.42 -4.05
C LEU A 82 22.13 -4.05 -3.71
N TYR A 83 22.69 -4.72 -2.70
CA TYR A 83 24.06 -4.51 -2.23
C TYR A 83 25.07 -5.31 -3.05
N GLY A 84 25.25 -4.90 -4.30
CA GLY A 84 26.18 -5.54 -5.24
C GLY A 84 26.01 -5.01 -6.66
N SER A 85 27.05 -5.18 -7.46
CA SER A 85 27.12 -4.73 -8.85
C SER A 85 28.21 -5.54 -9.58
N PRO A 86 28.06 -5.82 -10.88
CA PRO A 86 26.95 -5.41 -11.75
C PRO A 86 25.66 -6.20 -11.51
N LEU A 87 24.51 -5.56 -11.74
CA LEU A 87 23.22 -6.22 -11.88
C LEU A 87 23.23 -7.11 -13.15
N PRO A 88 22.99 -8.42 -13.04
CA PRO A 88 22.96 -9.30 -14.21
C PRO A 88 21.79 -8.96 -15.13
N VAL A 89 22.04 -8.87 -16.43
CA VAL A 89 21.02 -8.48 -17.44
C VAL A 89 19.86 -9.47 -17.48
N GLU A 90 20.14 -10.77 -17.29
CA GLU A 90 19.17 -11.86 -17.26
C GLU A 90 18.19 -11.82 -16.08
N SER A 91 18.54 -11.07 -15.03
CA SER A 91 17.65 -10.81 -13.90
C SER A 91 16.55 -9.81 -14.25
N VAL A 92 16.72 -9.02 -15.31
CA VAL A 92 15.71 -8.08 -15.82
C VAL A 92 14.73 -8.81 -16.74
N LYS A 93 13.48 -8.92 -16.30
CA LYS A 93 12.40 -9.65 -17.00
C LYS A 93 11.61 -8.80 -17.98
N ALA A 94 11.62 -7.49 -17.78
CA ALA A 94 11.00 -6.54 -18.69
C ALA A 94 11.65 -5.17 -18.55
N VAL A 95 11.57 -4.38 -19.61
CA VAL A 95 12.00 -2.98 -19.64
C VAL A 95 10.84 -2.17 -20.14
N ILE A 96 10.47 -1.13 -19.38
CA ILE A 96 9.21 -0.42 -19.58
C ILE A 96 9.48 1.06 -19.62
N ALA A 97 9.08 1.74 -20.69
CA ALA A 97 9.15 3.19 -20.75
C ALA A 97 8.15 3.83 -19.79
N LEU A 98 8.61 4.80 -18.99
CA LEU A 98 7.71 5.69 -18.27
C LEU A 98 7.15 6.75 -19.23
N LEU A 99 5.92 7.19 -18.97
CA LEU A 99 5.20 8.16 -19.79
C LEU A 99 5.11 9.49 -19.05
N ARG A 100 4.95 10.59 -19.77
CA ARG A 100 4.55 11.88 -19.17
C ARG A 100 3.05 12.08 -19.30
N ASP A 101 2.42 12.60 -18.27
CA ASP A 101 1.04 13.07 -18.34
C ASP A 101 0.94 14.52 -18.81
N GLU A 102 -0.28 15.05 -18.86
CA GLU A 102 -0.58 16.43 -19.28
C GLU A 102 0.05 17.51 -18.40
N ASN A 103 0.41 17.18 -17.16
CA ASN A 103 1.10 18.08 -16.23
C ASN A 103 2.62 17.90 -16.30
N GLY A 104 3.11 17.04 -17.19
CA GLY A 104 4.52 16.70 -17.34
C GLY A 104 5.03 15.73 -16.27
N GLU A 105 4.17 15.13 -15.45
CA GLU A 105 4.61 14.18 -14.42
C GLU A 105 4.84 12.78 -15.01
N TRP A 106 5.85 12.09 -14.51
CA TRP A 106 6.14 10.70 -14.84
C TRP A 106 5.04 9.78 -14.33
N ARG A 107 4.60 8.87 -15.20
CA ARG A 107 3.57 7.87 -14.95
C ARG A 107 3.98 6.51 -15.48
N LEU A 108 3.58 5.47 -14.78
CA LEU A 108 3.59 4.11 -15.30
C LEU A 108 2.62 3.99 -16.49
N PRO A 109 2.91 3.12 -17.46
CA PRO A 109 1.94 2.78 -18.50
C PRO A 109 0.59 2.37 -17.91
N PRO A 110 -0.55 2.69 -18.55
CA PRO A 110 -1.88 2.37 -18.05
C PRO A 110 -2.06 0.92 -17.58
N ALA A 111 -1.43 -0.04 -18.27
CA ALA A 111 -1.51 -1.47 -17.95
C ALA A 111 -0.87 -1.86 -16.60
N LEU A 112 0.03 -1.04 -16.06
CA LEU A 112 0.71 -1.27 -14.78
C LEU A 112 0.18 -0.40 -13.66
N ARG A 113 -0.63 0.62 -13.97
CA ARG A 113 -1.25 1.47 -12.96
C ARG A 113 -2.38 0.71 -12.29
N ARG A 114 -2.37 0.71 -10.96
CA ARG A 114 -3.50 0.21 -10.19
C ARG A 114 -4.70 1.13 -10.44
N PRO A 115 -5.91 0.59 -10.69
CA PRO A 115 -7.09 1.42 -10.75
C PRO A 115 -7.26 2.15 -9.42
N LYS A 116 -7.64 3.43 -9.47
CA LYS A 116 -7.94 4.18 -8.25
C LYS A 116 -9.05 3.44 -7.51
N PRO A 117 -8.87 3.07 -6.23
CA PRO A 117 -9.93 2.41 -5.48
C PRO A 117 -11.15 3.34 -5.41
N PRO A 118 -12.40 2.80 -5.47
CA PRO A 118 -13.57 3.59 -5.18
C PRO A 118 -13.46 4.25 -3.80
N LEU A 119 -14.20 5.33 -3.56
CA LEU A 119 -14.20 5.99 -2.24
C LEU A 119 -14.60 5.04 -1.11
N MET A 120 -15.50 4.10 -1.40
CA MET A 120 -16.02 3.11 -0.46
C MET A 120 -16.60 1.90 -1.20
N ASN A 121 -16.48 0.70 -0.63
CA ASN A 121 -17.27 -0.48 -1.04
C ASN A 121 -17.40 -1.48 0.11
N GLU A 122 -18.40 -2.35 0.01
CA GLU A 122 -18.63 -3.45 0.95
C GLU A 122 -17.56 -4.55 0.79
N ILE A 123 -17.17 -5.17 1.91
CA ILE A 123 -16.36 -6.38 1.99
C ILE A 123 -17.26 -7.50 2.54
N PRO A 124 -17.60 -8.53 1.75
CA PRO A 124 -18.72 -9.42 2.06
C PRO A 124 -18.33 -10.55 3.02
N PHE A 125 -18.36 -10.25 4.33
CA PHE A 125 -18.11 -11.23 5.40
C PHE A 125 -19.28 -12.19 5.68
N GLN A 126 -20.40 -12.07 4.96
CA GLN A 126 -21.57 -12.96 5.08
C GLN A 126 -22.17 -13.01 6.51
N LEU A 127 -22.10 -11.89 7.23
CA LEU A 127 -22.70 -11.69 8.54
C LEU A 127 -23.98 -10.83 8.45
N PRO A 128 -24.80 -10.77 9.50
CA PRO A 128 -25.94 -9.85 9.54
C PRO A 128 -25.52 -8.38 9.40
N GLY A 129 -24.36 -8.03 9.97
CA GLY A 129 -23.73 -6.72 9.83
C GLY A 129 -22.85 -6.64 8.57
N LYS A 130 -22.47 -5.42 8.20
CA LYS A 130 -21.72 -5.14 6.97
C LYS A 130 -20.43 -4.41 7.29
N LEU A 131 -19.32 -4.87 6.69
CA LEU A 131 -18.07 -4.13 6.68
C LEU A 131 -17.92 -3.39 5.36
N TYR A 132 -17.51 -2.14 5.44
CA TYR A 132 -17.12 -1.34 4.29
C TYR A 132 -15.66 -0.92 4.44
N ARG A 133 -14.91 -0.98 3.36
CA ARG A 133 -13.63 -0.29 3.27
C ARG A 133 -13.84 1.07 2.64
N SER A 134 -13.06 2.05 3.04
CA SER A 134 -13.08 3.39 2.44
C SER A 134 -11.71 4.05 2.45
N VAL A 135 -11.58 5.09 1.61
CA VAL A 135 -10.49 6.06 1.74
C VAL A 135 -10.72 6.93 2.97
N MET A 136 -9.69 7.61 3.46
CA MET A 136 -9.83 8.53 4.59
C MET A 136 -10.81 9.67 4.26
N PRO A 137 -11.85 9.90 5.08
CA PRO A 137 -12.81 10.98 4.83
C PRO A 137 -12.15 12.35 4.76
N GLY A 138 -12.49 13.14 3.75
CA GLY A 138 -11.91 14.47 3.54
C GLY A 138 -10.39 14.48 3.31
N SER A 139 -9.81 13.35 2.87
CA SER A 139 -8.42 13.30 2.41
C SER A 139 -8.20 14.22 1.23
N ARG A 140 -7.23 15.14 1.31
CA ARG A 140 -6.85 16.02 0.19
C ARG A 140 -6.45 15.25 -1.09
N MET A 141 -6.00 14.00 -0.93
CA MET A 141 -5.51 13.16 -2.02
C MET A 141 -6.56 12.17 -2.54
N PHE A 142 -7.24 11.48 -1.62
CA PHE A 142 -8.12 10.36 -1.97
C PHE A 142 -9.61 10.68 -1.90
N ASP A 143 -10.00 11.70 -1.14
CA ASP A 143 -11.37 12.22 -1.05
C ASP A 143 -11.39 13.75 -1.20
N PRO A 144 -10.87 14.28 -2.34
CA PRO A 144 -10.66 15.72 -2.50
C PRO A 144 -11.96 16.52 -2.47
N GLU A 145 -13.09 15.89 -2.80
CA GLU A 145 -14.44 16.46 -2.78
C GLU A 145 -15.20 16.20 -1.47
N ASP A 146 -14.56 15.56 -0.48
CA ASP A 146 -15.10 15.30 0.86
C ASP A 146 -16.44 14.53 0.88
N LYS A 147 -16.55 13.49 0.06
CA LYS A 147 -17.78 12.73 -0.18
C LYS A 147 -17.96 11.52 0.74
N VAL A 148 -16.89 11.03 1.39
CA VAL A 148 -16.97 9.76 2.15
C VAL A 148 -17.93 9.85 3.34
N MET A 149 -18.00 10.99 4.03
CA MET A 149 -18.95 11.16 5.15
C MET A 149 -20.42 11.10 4.68
N ASP A 150 -20.71 11.54 3.47
CA ASP A 150 -22.05 11.42 2.89
C ASP A 150 -22.37 9.97 2.54
N LEU A 151 -21.39 9.22 2.02
CA LEU A 151 -21.53 7.77 1.78
C LEU A 151 -21.76 7.01 3.09
N TYR A 152 -21.06 7.37 4.17
CA TYR A 152 -21.30 6.80 5.50
C TYR A 152 -22.74 7.03 5.97
N ARG A 153 -23.26 8.24 5.78
CA ARG A 153 -24.64 8.60 6.13
C ARG A 153 -25.65 7.81 5.30
N GLN A 154 -25.43 7.71 3.99
CA GLN A 154 -26.31 7.00 3.06
C GLN A 154 -26.39 5.50 3.38
N GLU A 155 -25.23 4.88 3.66
CA GLU A 155 -25.18 3.46 4.03
C GLU A 155 -25.64 3.21 5.47
N GLY A 156 -25.71 4.24 6.32
CA GLY A 156 -26.05 4.10 7.73
C GLY A 156 -24.92 3.43 8.52
N ILE A 157 -23.66 3.80 8.25
CA ILE A 157 -22.51 3.39 9.05
C ILE A 157 -22.72 3.86 10.50
N GLN A 158 -22.35 3.00 11.44
CA GLN A 158 -22.52 3.25 12.87
C GLN A 158 -21.17 3.33 13.60
N VAL A 159 -20.18 2.59 13.10
CA VAL A 159 -18.85 2.48 13.71
C VAL A 159 -17.79 2.71 12.64
N VAL A 160 -16.73 3.44 12.98
CA VAL A 160 -15.58 3.68 12.10
C VAL A 160 -14.32 3.19 12.79
N MET A 161 -13.64 2.22 12.17
CA MET A 161 -12.30 1.76 12.56
C MET A 161 -11.25 2.60 11.83
N VAL A 162 -10.46 3.33 12.61
CA VAL A 162 -9.43 4.25 12.12
C VAL A 162 -8.05 3.63 12.32
N LEU A 163 -7.34 3.41 11.22
CA LEU A 163 -6.01 2.79 11.20
C LEU A 163 -4.87 3.81 10.98
N ASN A 164 -5.20 5.07 10.65
CA ASN A 164 -4.22 6.13 10.49
C ASN A 164 -3.73 6.65 11.85
N PRO A 165 -2.42 6.81 12.06
CA PRO A 165 -1.89 7.61 13.16
C PRO A 165 -2.32 9.08 13.05
N GLU A 166 -2.40 9.75 14.20
CA GLU A 166 -2.72 11.18 14.31
C GLU A 166 -1.87 12.11 13.41
N PRO A 167 -0.55 11.91 13.24
CA PRO A 167 0.23 12.69 12.28
C PRO A 167 -0.31 12.62 10.84
N ASP A 168 -0.61 11.43 10.32
CA ASP A 168 -1.19 11.24 8.98
C ASP A 168 -2.53 11.97 8.85
N ILE A 169 -3.38 11.89 9.88
CA ILE A 169 -4.69 12.54 9.87
C ILE A 169 -4.50 14.06 9.77
N ARG A 170 -3.61 14.65 10.56
CA ARG A 170 -3.33 16.10 10.52
C ARG A 170 -2.78 16.56 9.17
N GLU A 171 -1.91 15.75 8.57
CA GLU A 171 -1.28 16.07 7.29
C GLU A 171 -2.30 16.03 6.14
N TYR A 172 -3.10 14.98 6.07
CA TYR A 172 -3.90 14.70 4.87
C TYR A 172 -5.38 15.03 4.99
N ALA A 173 -5.96 15.04 6.20
CA ALA A 173 -7.38 15.34 6.37
C ALA A 173 -7.62 16.86 6.31
N ARG A 174 -8.71 17.25 5.63
CA ARG A 174 -9.15 18.65 5.57
C ARG A 174 -9.63 19.18 6.92
N GLN A 175 -10.09 18.30 7.80
CA GLN A 175 -10.77 18.61 9.05
C GLN A 175 -10.44 17.54 10.11
N ASP A 176 -10.67 17.85 11.38
CA ASP A 176 -10.54 16.90 12.48
C ASP A 176 -11.53 15.74 12.33
N LEU A 177 -11.03 14.54 12.08
CA LEU A 177 -11.87 13.35 11.87
C LEU A 177 -12.62 12.93 13.14
N ARG A 178 -12.01 13.07 14.31
CA ARG A 178 -12.61 12.65 15.58
C ARG A 178 -13.85 13.49 15.87
N GLU A 179 -13.74 14.80 15.68
CA GLU A 179 -14.89 15.70 15.86
C GLU A 179 -15.97 15.46 14.79
N ARG A 180 -15.58 15.21 13.53
CA ARG A 180 -16.54 14.88 12.46
C ARG A 180 -17.31 13.60 12.74
N TYR A 181 -16.66 12.55 13.22
CA TYR A 181 -17.32 11.29 13.58
C TYR A 181 -18.28 11.49 14.74
N LYS A 182 -17.86 12.23 15.77
CA LYS A 182 -18.71 12.58 16.90
C LYS A 182 -19.96 13.37 16.48
N GLN A 183 -19.80 14.38 15.63
CA GLN A 183 -20.92 15.19 15.12
C GLN A 183 -21.89 14.36 14.25
N ALA A 184 -21.37 13.36 13.55
CA ALA A 184 -22.18 12.42 12.76
C ALA A 184 -22.81 11.30 13.60
N GLY A 185 -22.56 11.25 14.91
CA GLY A 185 -23.06 10.18 15.79
C GLY A 185 -22.41 8.81 15.54
N LEU A 186 -21.19 8.80 14.98
CA LEU A 186 -20.42 7.59 14.70
C LEU A 186 -19.55 7.22 15.90
N THR A 187 -19.57 5.94 16.28
CA THR A 187 -18.61 5.41 17.26
C THR A 187 -17.26 5.22 16.58
N GLN A 188 -16.19 5.76 17.16
CA GLN A 188 -14.84 5.57 16.65
C GLN A 188 -14.13 4.45 17.41
N LEU A 189 -13.56 3.51 16.67
CA LEU A 189 -12.53 2.59 17.13
C LEU A 189 -11.18 3.03 16.54
N TYR A 190 -10.10 2.87 17.31
CA TYR A 190 -8.79 3.41 16.94
C TYR A 190 -7.69 2.36 17.15
N ALA A 191 -7.04 1.96 16.05
CA ALA A 191 -6.00 0.94 16.04
C ALA A 191 -4.87 1.36 15.08
N PRO A 192 -4.15 2.45 15.38
CA PRO A 192 -3.26 3.09 14.42
C PRO A 192 -2.05 2.23 14.07
N VAL A 193 -1.65 2.29 12.81
CA VAL A 193 -0.39 1.71 12.32
C VAL A 193 0.26 2.69 11.35
N ALA A 194 1.58 2.87 11.49
CA ALA A 194 2.38 3.70 10.59
C ALA A 194 2.20 3.28 9.13
N ASP A 195 2.27 4.25 8.22
CA ASP A 195 2.06 3.96 6.81
C ASP A 195 3.10 2.98 6.26
N PHE A 196 2.67 2.13 5.31
CA PHE A 196 3.48 1.04 4.72
C PHE A 196 4.06 0.01 5.72
N SER A 197 3.63 0.06 6.99
CA SER A 197 4.13 -0.80 8.06
C SER A 197 3.06 -1.76 8.58
N ALA A 198 3.45 -2.55 9.59
CA ALA A 198 2.59 -3.42 10.38
C ALA A 198 2.84 -3.19 11.88
N PRO A 199 1.83 -3.29 12.76
CA PRO A 199 2.04 -3.12 14.19
C PRO A 199 2.71 -4.38 14.77
N PRO A 200 3.20 -4.34 16.02
CA PRO A 200 3.65 -5.55 16.71
C PRO A 200 2.56 -6.62 16.77
N ALA A 201 2.94 -7.90 16.72
CA ALA A 201 2.00 -9.02 16.85
C ALA A 201 1.11 -8.87 18.09
N GLY A 202 -0.18 -9.20 17.95
CA GLY A 202 -1.16 -9.07 19.03
C GLY A 202 -1.80 -7.68 19.20
N THR A 203 -1.22 -6.63 18.62
CA THR A 203 -1.72 -5.24 18.79
C THR A 203 -3.17 -5.06 18.33
N TRP A 204 -3.59 -5.78 17.29
CA TRP A 204 -4.92 -5.67 16.70
C TRP A 204 -5.94 -6.68 17.19
N ASN A 205 -5.56 -7.62 18.07
CA ASN A 205 -6.44 -8.73 18.44
C ASN A 205 -7.78 -8.25 19.03
N SER A 206 -7.74 -7.29 19.96
CA SER A 206 -8.97 -6.73 20.56
C SER A 206 -9.82 -5.96 19.54
N ALA A 207 -9.18 -5.16 18.69
CA ALA A 207 -9.87 -4.38 17.65
C ALA A 207 -10.54 -5.29 16.61
N LEU A 208 -9.88 -6.38 16.22
CA LEU A 208 -10.42 -7.38 15.30
C LEU A 208 -11.60 -8.14 15.93
N GLN A 209 -11.46 -8.57 17.19
CA GLN A 209 -12.56 -9.21 17.94
C GLN A 209 -13.76 -8.29 18.09
N GLU A 210 -13.56 -7.04 18.49
CA GLU A 210 -14.63 -6.06 18.64
C GLU A 210 -15.37 -5.79 17.31
N VAL A 211 -14.64 -5.63 16.20
CA VAL A 211 -15.26 -5.48 14.87
C VAL A 211 -16.03 -6.74 14.47
N ALA A 212 -15.48 -7.94 14.72
CA ALA A 212 -16.18 -9.20 14.42
C ALA A 212 -17.50 -9.32 15.22
N GLU A 213 -17.49 -8.97 16.51
CA GLU A 213 -18.69 -8.95 17.36
C GLU A 213 -19.74 -7.93 16.88
N LEU A 214 -19.31 -6.72 16.50
CA LEU A 214 -20.20 -5.70 15.92
C LEU A 214 -20.88 -6.20 14.65
N LEU A 215 -20.13 -6.85 13.75
CA LEU A 215 -20.67 -7.42 12.52
C LEU A 215 -21.65 -8.57 12.82
N ARG A 216 -21.34 -9.46 13.76
CA ARG A 216 -22.26 -10.52 14.21
C ARG A 216 -23.54 -9.94 14.80
N ALA A 217 -23.45 -8.81 15.49
CA ALA A 217 -24.57 -8.07 16.08
C ALA A 217 -25.38 -7.23 15.07
N GLY A 218 -25.10 -7.32 13.77
CA GLY A 218 -25.87 -6.61 12.74
C GLY A 218 -25.44 -5.16 12.49
N LYS A 219 -24.31 -4.71 13.05
CA LYS A 219 -23.84 -3.33 12.88
C LYS A 219 -23.18 -3.13 11.53
N LYS A 220 -23.26 -1.89 11.02
CA LYS A 220 -22.51 -1.46 9.84
C LYS A 220 -21.25 -0.71 10.27
N VAL A 221 -20.10 -1.22 9.84
CA VAL A 221 -18.78 -0.74 10.23
C VAL A 221 -18.02 -0.30 8.98
N ALA A 222 -17.41 0.89 9.03
CA ALA A 222 -16.43 1.32 8.02
C ALA A 222 -15.01 1.17 8.59
N VAL A 223 -14.06 0.68 7.79
CA VAL A 223 -12.63 0.66 8.13
C VAL A 223 -11.86 1.48 7.11
N HIS A 224 -10.98 2.36 7.59
CA HIS A 224 -10.12 3.15 6.70
C HIS A 224 -8.71 3.32 7.25
N CYS A 225 -7.78 3.43 6.31
CA CYS A 225 -6.49 4.08 6.48
C CYS A 225 -6.49 5.33 5.61
N HIS A 226 -5.42 5.64 4.88
CA HIS A 226 -5.38 6.81 3.97
C HIS A 226 -6.04 6.51 2.62
N ALA A 227 -5.46 5.59 1.84
CA ALA A 227 -5.98 5.16 0.54
C ALA A 227 -7.00 4.00 0.62
N GLY A 228 -7.14 3.37 1.79
CA GLY A 228 -8.00 2.19 1.98
C GLY A 228 -7.45 0.91 1.33
N ILE A 229 -6.13 0.81 1.10
CA ILE A 229 -5.48 -0.31 0.39
C ILE A 229 -4.66 -1.18 1.35
N GLY A 230 -3.45 -0.78 1.77
CA GLY A 230 -2.52 -1.63 2.53
C GLY A 230 -2.98 -1.94 3.94
N ARG A 231 -2.99 -0.94 4.83
CA ARG A 231 -3.38 -1.09 6.25
C ARG A 231 -4.81 -1.62 6.39
N THR A 232 -5.75 -1.07 5.60
CA THR A 232 -7.14 -1.54 5.55
C THR A 232 -7.24 -2.97 5.04
N GLY A 233 -6.53 -3.31 3.96
CA GLY A 233 -6.49 -4.66 3.41
C GLY A 233 -5.90 -5.68 4.40
N MET A 234 -4.83 -5.29 5.11
CA MET A 234 -4.22 -6.10 6.17
C MET A 234 -5.23 -6.38 7.30
N PHE A 235 -5.93 -5.35 7.78
CA PHE A 235 -6.96 -5.52 8.81
C PHE A 235 -8.10 -6.44 8.32
N CYS A 236 -8.59 -6.23 7.09
CA CYS A 236 -9.62 -7.07 6.49
C CYS A 236 -9.16 -8.53 6.27
N ALA A 237 -7.89 -8.76 5.94
CA ALA A 237 -7.33 -10.11 5.81
C ALA A 237 -7.30 -10.85 7.15
N CYS A 238 -6.80 -10.21 8.22
CA CYS A 238 -6.85 -10.78 9.57
C CYS A 238 -8.31 -11.07 10.00
N LEU A 239 -9.23 -10.15 9.72
CA LEU A 239 -10.65 -10.34 10.02
C LEU A 239 -11.28 -11.50 9.22
N ALA A 240 -10.80 -11.76 8.00
CA ALA A 240 -11.25 -12.90 7.19
C ALA A 240 -10.77 -14.24 7.74
N GLN A 241 -9.57 -14.29 8.33
CA GLN A 241 -9.14 -15.48 9.08
C GLN A 241 -10.06 -15.72 10.29
N GLU A 242 -10.44 -14.66 11.00
CA GLU A 242 -11.29 -14.74 12.21
C GLU A 242 -12.75 -15.12 11.90
N ILE A 243 -13.34 -14.51 10.87
CA ILE A 243 -14.78 -14.66 10.58
C ILE A 243 -15.06 -15.80 9.61
N LEU A 244 -14.24 -15.96 8.58
CA LEU A 244 -14.46 -16.94 7.50
C LEU A 244 -13.63 -18.21 7.67
N GLY A 245 -12.68 -18.24 8.62
CA GLY A 245 -11.82 -19.40 8.88
C GLY A 245 -10.79 -19.68 7.79
N LEU A 246 -10.53 -18.70 6.91
CA LEU A 246 -9.55 -18.80 5.82
C LEU A 246 -8.13 -18.95 6.38
N THR A 247 -7.27 -19.66 5.65
CA THR A 247 -5.83 -19.64 5.94
C THR A 247 -5.26 -18.23 5.66
N PRO A 248 -4.07 -17.90 6.21
CA PRO A 248 -3.48 -16.59 5.96
C PRO A 248 -3.30 -16.25 4.48
N GLN A 249 -2.82 -17.18 3.65
CA GLN A 249 -2.64 -16.97 2.21
C GLN A 249 -3.98 -16.76 1.51
N GLU A 250 -4.98 -17.60 1.78
CA GLU A 250 -6.32 -17.46 1.23
C GLU A 250 -6.97 -16.13 1.64
N SER A 251 -6.73 -15.64 2.86
CA SER A 251 -7.27 -14.37 3.34
C SER A 251 -6.74 -13.17 2.55
N ILE A 252 -5.45 -13.20 2.16
CA ILE A 252 -4.82 -12.17 1.32
C ILE A 252 -5.39 -12.22 -0.09
N GLU A 253 -5.50 -13.42 -0.67
CA GLU A 253 -6.07 -13.60 -2.01
C GLU A 253 -7.53 -13.15 -2.05
N TRP A 254 -8.31 -13.51 -1.03
CA TRP A 254 -9.71 -13.16 -0.90
C TRP A 254 -9.91 -11.65 -0.79
N VAL A 255 -9.17 -10.95 0.09
CA VAL A 255 -9.33 -9.49 0.24
C VAL A 255 -8.94 -8.74 -1.04
N ARG A 256 -7.95 -9.25 -1.80
CA ARG A 256 -7.51 -8.64 -3.07
C ARG A 256 -8.57 -8.65 -4.17
N GLN A 257 -9.58 -9.51 -4.06
CA GLN A 257 -10.75 -9.49 -4.97
C GLN A 257 -11.58 -8.21 -4.80
N TYR A 258 -11.58 -7.61 -3.60
CA TYR A 258 -12.37 -6.43 -3.25
C TYR A 258 -11.53 -5.16 -3.06
N ILE A 259 -10.24 -5.35 -2.78
CA ILE A 259 -9.25 -4.29 -2.61
C ILE A 259 -8.03 -4.66 -3.47
N PRO A 260 -8.06 -4.40 -4.79
CA PRO A 260 -6.92 -4.69 -5.66
C PRO A 260 -5.63 -4.05 -5.13
N GLY A 261 -4.62 -4.88 -4.86
CA GLY A 261 -3.35 -4.44 -4.28
C GLY A 261 -3.30 -4.38 -2.75
N ALA A 262 -4.33 -4.83 -2.03
CA ALA A 262 -4.31 -4.98 -0.57
C ALA A 262 -3.11 -5.79 -0.07
N VAL A 263 -2.68 -5.48 1.16
CA VAL A 263 -1.49 -6.06 1.81
C VAL A 263 -0.27 -5.76 0.94
N GLU A 264 0.16 -4.50 1.01
CA GLU A 264 1.04 -3.84 0.03
C GLU A 264 2.52 -4.16 0.22
N THR A 265 2.95 -4.40 1.46
CA THR A 265 4.36 -4.59 1.82
C THR A 265 4.62 -5.95 2.42
N GLU A 266 5.86 -6.42 2.35
CA GLU A 266 6.28 -7.71 2.95
C GLU A 266 5.96 -7.77 4.45
N TYR A 267 6.11 -6.65 5.18
CA TYR A 267 5.76 -6.59 6.61
C TYR A 267 4.27 -6.80 6.85
N GLN A 268 3.42 -6.26 5.98
CA GLN A 268 1.97 -6.47 6.08
C GLN A 268 1.62 -7.92 5.75
N ILE A 269 2.29 -8.52 4.75
CA ILE A 269 2.13 -9.95 4.44
C ILE A 269 2.52 -10.76 5.65
N GLN A 270 3.72 -10.56 6.19
CA GLN A 270 4.23 -11.30 7.35
C GLN A 270 3.31 -11.16 8.57
N PHE A 271 2.79 -9.96 8.83
CA PHE A 271 1.83 -9.74 9.91
C PHE A 271 0.55 -10.56 9.75
N VAL A 272 0.01 -10.65 8.52
CA VAL A 272 -1.16 -11.50 8.24
C VAL A 272 -0.82 -12.98 8.39
N LEU A 273 0.38 -13.41 8.00
CA LEU A 273 0.86 -14.79 8.14
C LEU A 273 1.05 -15.21 9.60
N GLU A 274 1.50 -14.29 10.45
CA GLU A 274 1.76 -14.52 11.88
C GLU A 274 0.53 -14.27 12.77
N TYR A 275 -0.57 -13.75 12.22
CA TYR A 275 -1.78 -13.46 12.99
C TYR A 275 -2.33 -14.75 13.63
N PRO A 276 -2.43 -14.81 14.97
CA PRO A 276 -2.94 -15.99 15.66
C PRO A 276 -4.46 -16.02 15.57
N SER A 277 -4.99 -16.50 14.45
CA SER A 277 -6.42 -16.71 14.30
C SER A 277 -6.89 -17.74 15.33
N THR A 278 -7.83 -17.32 16.19
CA THR A 278 -8.51 -18.20 17.13
C THR A 278 -9.60 -18.97 16.39
N ARG A 279 -9.23 -20.12 15.81
CA ARG A 279 -10.24 -21.14 15.47
C ARG A 279 -10.94 -21.62 16.73
#